data_AF-A0AAW3TI83-F1
#
_entry.id   AF-A0AAW3TI83-F1
#
_cell.length_a   1.000
_cell.length_b   1.000
_cell.length_c   1.000
_cell.angle_alpha   90.00
_cell.angle_beta   90.00
_cell.angle_gamma   90.00
#
_symmetry.space_group_name_H-M   'P 1'
#
loop_
_entity.id
_entity.type
_entity.pdbx_description
1 polymer ?
#
loop_
_entity_poly.entity_id
_entity_poly.type
_entity_poly.pdbx_seq_one_letter_code
_entity_poly.pdbx_strand_id
1 'polypeptide(L)'
;MTEKTFIKGKDRDLESSISTMQNKLKALNINVEEALWLNPVANCYSVHIKDSDCGVMFTNGKGATDKASIASALGEYFERLSCNYFFADFYLGEEFANGEFTHYPSEKWFKVEGDEVPKGIMDESLWDYFDPERELNASHLFDFNSGNIDRGICTLPYTRQRDNQDVYIPVNVIGNIFVSNGMSAGNTKFEARVQGLSEVFERAIKNRIIAEGICLPIVPEDVVKQYPKIHEACEELRSHGFHLRIADASLGGKYPVMSVTLINPTDGSVFASFGAHPSFEVALERTVTELLQGRRLDQLDVFQPATFDNDEVATPENIELHFIDSSGLISHDFFRAKPDFEFVHWDFSGTTEEEYNFCTDLIHSMDHDIYIMDYTHLNVYACRILVPGMSDIYPVDELIWRNNNEGAKFRETFLSLDQYDAEQWMEIYDSLEEAGHSDIIRAAEFIGLATDADTPWHTLRIGELKAHLCLAAGSEEAIDWVDWILHTGQVNEEAMRHFRCLKAVLEIKYDDEREYADYQDALGLMFGANNVALAIEIAEGKKQFNGLTFPGLSLEGFKKHAALLDGYRKLHVAKQNHWAREVSDS
;
A
#
# COMPACT_ATOMS: atom_id res chain seq x y z
N MET A 1 -3.42 -25.61 -33.48
CA MET A 1 -4.26 -25.35 -32.29
C MET A 1 -3.32 -24.98 -31.18
N THR A 2 -3.45 -23.78 -30.62
CA THR A 2 -2.70 -23.37 -29.43
C THR A 2 -3.11 -24.28 -28.28
N GLU A 3 -2.16 -24.76 -27.48
CA GLU A 3 -2.42 -25.51 -26.25
C GLU A 3 -3.31 -24.66 -25.31
N LYS A 4 -4.25 -25.30 -24.61
CA LYS A 4 -5.16 -24.66 -23.65
C LYS A 4 -4.99 -25.32 -22.29
N THR A 5 -4.57 -24.53 -21.31
CA THR A 5 -4.28 -24.97 -19.95
C THR A 5 -5.36 -24.44 -19.01
N PHE A 6 -6.12 -25.33 -18.38
CA PHE A 6 -7.12 -24.99 -17.35
C PHE A 6 -6.57 -25.34 -15.97
N ILE A 7 -6.74 -24.42 -15.01
CA ILE A 7 -6.37 -24.62 -13.61
C ILE A 7 -7.62 -24.50 -12.72
N LYS A 8 -7.58 -25.10 -11.53
CA LYS A 8 -8.72 -25.13 -10.61
C LYS A 8 -9.06 -23.69 -10.14
N GLY A 9 -10.36 -23.39 -10.04
CA GLY A 9 -10.86 -22.07 -9.63
C GLY A 9 -10.78 -20.98 -10.71
N LYS A 10 -10.50 -21.33 -11.97
CA LYS A 10 -10.50 -20.39 -13.11
C LYS A 10 -11.50 -20.81 -14.19
N ASP A 11 -12.27 -19.85 -14.68
CA ASP A 11 -13.33 -20.03 -15.68
C ASP A 11 -12.80 -20.01 -17.12
N ARG A 12 -11.49 -19.78 -17.31
CA ARG A 12 -10.86 -19.70 -18.63
C ARG A 12 -9.45 -20.27 -18.66
N ASP A 13 -9.03 -20.75 -19.84
CA ASP A 13 -7.66 -21.18 -20.07
C ASP A 13 -6.66 -20.02 -19.93
N LEU A 14 -5.46 -20.35 -19.41
CA LEU A 14 -4.41 -19.37 -19.14
C LEU A 14 -4.01 -18.61 -20.41
N GLU A 15 -3.83 -19.30 -21.53
CA GLU A 15 -3.38 -18.72 -22.79
C GLU A 15 -4.36 -17.66 -23.31
N SER A 16 -5.67 -17.96 -23.26
CA SER A 16 -6.71 -16.99 -23.66
C SER A 16 -6.78 -15.81 -22.69
N SER A 17 -6.60 -16.05 -21.39
CA SER A 17 -6.60 -14.99 -20.36
C SER A 17 -5.45 -14.00 -20.58
N ILE A 18 -4.22 -14.52 -20.70
CA ILE A 18 -3.00 -13.74 -20.97
C ILE A 18 -3.15 -12.94 -22.26
N SER A 19 -3.49 -13.59 -23.36
CA SER A 19 -3.63 -12.92 -24.66
C SER A 19 -4.70 -11.83 -24.63
N THR A 20 -5.83 -12.08 -23.96
CA THR A 20 -6.91 -11.10 -23.82
C THR A 20 -6.44 -9.88 -23.03
N MET A 21 -5.80 -10.08 -21.87
CA MET A 21 -5.34 -9.00 -21.00
C MET A 21 -4.23 -8.17 -21.64
N GLN A 22 -3.23 -8.82 -22.26
CA GLN A 22 -2.17 -8.13 -23.00
C GLN A 22 -2.72 -7.24 -24.12
N ASN A 23 -3.66 -7.77 -24.92
CA ASN A 23 -4.28 -7.01 -26.00
C ASN A 23 -5.07 -5.81 -25.48
N LYS A 24 -5.75 -5.94 -24.34
CA LYS A 24 -6.51 -4.85 -23.71
C LYS A 24 -5.60 -3.75 -23.16
N LEU A 25 -4.51 -4.09 -22.48
CA LEU A 25 -3.50 -3.11 -22.02
C LEU A 25 -2.90 -2.35 -23.20
N LYS A 26 -2.56 -3.08 -24.27
CA LYS A 26 -2.04 -2.47 -25.50
C LYS A 26 -3.05 -1.54 -26.17
N ALA A 27 -4.35 -1.87 -26.13
CA ALA A 27 -5.41 -1.00 -26.63
C ALA A 27 -5.61 0.27 -25.77
N LEU A 28 -5.24 0.23 -24.48
CA LEU A 28 -5.19 1.38 -23.59
C LEU A 28 -3.89 2.20 -23.74
N ASN A 29 -3.00 1.80 -24.65
CA ASN A 29 -1.65 2.35 -24.79
C ASN A 29 -0.81 2.23 -23.50
N ILE A 30 -0.98 1.14 -22.75
CA ILE A 30 -0.17 0.77 -21.59
C ILE A 30 0.81 -0.32 -22.04
N ASN A 31 2.10 -0.04 -21.91
CA ASN A 31 3.18 -0.86 -22.47
C ASN A 31 3.83 -1.68 -21.36
N VAL A 32 3.20 -2.81 -21.00
CA VAL A 32 3.72 -3.67 -19.94
C VAL A 32 4.89 -4.52 -20.43
N GLU A 33 5.98 -4.50 -19.67
CA GLU A 33 7.14 -5.37 -19.83
C GLU A 33 7.33 -6.31 -18.64
N GLU A 34 7.87 -7.50 -18.90
CA GLU A 34 8.27 -8.48 -17.89
C GLU A 34 9.69 -8.15 -17.42
N ALA A 35 9.83 -7.64 -16.20
CA ALA A 35 11.07 -7.06 -15.71
C ALA A 35 11.93 -8.05 -14.90
N LEU A 36 11.32 -8.97 -14.15
CA LEU A 36 12.03 -9.99 -13.38
C LEU A 36 11.22 -11.27 -13.30
N TRP A 37 11.88 -12.41 -13.49
CA TRP A 37 11.32 -13.74 -13.33
C TRP A 37 12.07 -14.53 -12.27
N LEU A 38 11.35 -15.22 -11.41
CA LEU A 38 11.91 -16.12 -10.42
C LEU A 38 11.19 -17.48 -10.47
N ASN A 39 11.97 -18.54 -10.26
CA ASN A 39 11.48 -19.89 -10.02
C ASN A 39 12.40 -20.54 -8.98
N PRO A 40 12.32 -20.12 -7.70
CA PRO A 40 13.27 -20.51 -6.66
C PRO A 40 13.19 -21.99 -6.29
N VAL A 41 12.03 -22.62 -6.48
CA VAL A 41 11.80 -24.07 -6.29
C VAL A 41 10.81 -24.58 -7.34
N ALA A 42 10.72 -25.89 -7.52
CA ALA A 42 9.78 -26.55 -8.42
C ALA A 42 8.34 -26.08 -8.20
N ASN A 43 7.64 -25.85 -9.31
CA ASN A 43 6.23 -25.43 -9.32
C ASN A 43 5.97 -24.15 -8.50
N CYS A 44 6.94 -23.24 -8.38
CA CYS A 44 6.74 -21.97 -7.71
C CYS A 44 7.39 -20.84 -8.50
N TYR A 45 6.57 -20.18 -9.31
CA TYR A 45 7.01 -19.10 -10.20
C TYR A 45 6.51 -17.76 -9.67
N SER A 46 7.30 -16.72 -9.90
CA SER A 46 6.83 -15.34 -9.80
C SER A 46 7.41 -14.46 -10.91
N VAL A 47 6.68 -13.41 -11.25
CA VAL A 47 7.05 -12.44 -12.27
C VAL A 47 6.74 -11.03 -11.79
N HIS A 48 7.65 -10.09 -12.03
CA HIS A 48 7.42 -8.66 -11.87
C HIS A 48 7.15 -8.03 -13.24
N ILE A 49 6.02 -7.34 -13.38
CA ILE A 49 5.66 -6.62 -14.61
C ILE A 49 5.44 -5.14 -14.31
N LYS A 50 5.80 -4.25 -15.25
CA LYS A 50 5.65 -2.79 -15.09
C LYS A 50 5.34 -2.10 -16.41
N ASP A 51 4.71 -0.93 -16.36
CA ASP A 51 4.63 -0.03 -17.52
C ASP A 51 6.02 0.52 -17.86
N SER A 52 6.45 0.39 -19.11
CA SER A 52 7.70 0.99 -19.58
C SER A 52 7.66 2.52 -19.55
N ASP A 53 6.46 3.11 -19.65
CA ASP A 53 6.27 4.56 -19.68
C ASP A 53 6.18 5.15 -18.26
N CYS A 54 5.81 4.35 -17.25
CA CYS A 54 5.65 4.80 -15.87
C CYS A 54 6.07 3.71 -14.87
N GLY A 55 7.28 3.84 -14.30
CA GLY A 55 7.83 2.85 -13.36
C GLY A 55 7.13 2.75 -12.00
N VAL A 56 6.08 3.55 -11.74
CA VAL A 56 5.22 3.43 -10.54
C VAL A 56 4.12 2.38 -10.75
N MET A 57 3.71 2.15 -12.00
CA MET A 57 2.64 1.21 -12.32
C MET A 57 3.22 -0.18 -12.56
N PHE A 58 3.27 -1.00 -11.51
CA PHE A 58 3.81 -2.36 -11.56
C PHE A 58 3.01 -3.32 -10.69
N THR A 59 3.06 -4.61 -11.01
CA THR A 59 2.41 -5.68 -10.23
C THR A 59 3.28 -6.92 -10.22
N ASN A 60 2.97 -7.83 -9.30
CA ASN A 60 3.66 -9.11 -9.22
C ASN A 60 2.67 -10.24 -9.47
N GLY A 61 3.09 -11.23 -10.25
CA GLY A 61 2.35 -12.47 -10.44
C GLY A 61 3.01 -13.61 -9.71
N LYS A 62 2.19 -14.57 -9.28
CA LYS A 62 2.63 -15.82 -8.67
C LYS A 62 1.82 -16.99 -9.22
N GLY A 63 2.39 -18.19 -9.24
CA GLY A 63 1.66 -19.39 -9.61
C GLY A 63 2.53 -20.62 -9.77
N ALA A 64 1.87 -21.78 -9.96
CA ALA A 64 2.57 -23.06 -10.11
C ALA A 64 3.27 -23.26 -11.46
N THR A 65 3.06 -22.35 -12.42
CA THR A 65 3.72 -22.33 -13.74
C THR A 65 4.04 -20.91 -14.15
N ASP A 66 4.88 -20.77 -15.19
CA ASP A 66 5.16 -19.52 -15.87
C ASP A 66 3.87 -18.83 -16.37
N LYS A 67 3.01 -19.55 -17.10
CA LYS A 67 1.74 -19.02 -17.61
C LYS A 67 0.80 -18.59 -16.48
N ALA A 68 0.71 -19.36 -15.40
CA ALA A 68 -0.12 -19.00 -14.26
C ALA A 68 0.39 -17.70 -13.61
N SER A 69 1.71 -17.53 -13.50
CA SER A 69 2.32 -16.32 -12.97
C SER A 69 2.07 -15.09 -13.84
N ILE A 70 2.21 -15.19 -15.17
CA ILE A 70 1.85 -14.09 -16.07
C ILE A 70 0.37 -13.75 -15.99
N ALA A 71 -0.51 -14.76 -15.99
CA ALA A 71 -1.94 -14.53 -15.87
C ALA A 71 -2.28 -13.83 -14.55
N SER A 72 -1.63 -14.22 -13.44
CA SER A 72 -1.75 -13.57 -12.14
C SER A 72 -1.29 -12.12 -12.18
N ALA A 73 -0.10 -11.84 -12.73
CA ALA A 73 0.44 -10.48 -12.80
C ALA A 73 -0.47 -9.56 -13.61
N LEU A 74 -0.91 -10.01 -14.78
CA LEU A 74 -1.82 -9.24 -15.63
C LEU A 74 -3.19 -9.04 -14.98
N GLY A 75 -3.70 -10.06 -14.27
CA GLY A 75 -4.93 -9.96 -13.48
C GLY A 75 -4.81 -8.88 -12.41
N GLU A 76 -3.76 -8.95 -11.60
CA GLU A 76 -3.45 -7.92 -10.59
C GLU A 76 -3.29 -6.53 -11.23
N TYR A 77 -2.68 -6.44 -12.42
CA TYR A 77 -2.57 -5.16 -13.13
C TYR A 77 -3.95 -4.57 -13.47
N PHE A 78 -4.89 -5.38 -13.97
CA PHE A 78 -6.27 -4.93 -14.23
C PHE A 78 -7.04 -4.62 -12.94
N GLU A 79 -6.80 -5.36 -11.87
CA GLU A 79 -7.36 -5.09 -10.55
C GLU A 79 -6.94 -3.71 -10.05
N ARG A 80 -5.62 -3.44 -9.97
CA ARG A 80 -5.08 -2.16 -9.51
C ARG A 80 -5.46 -1.01 -10.44
N LEU A 81 -5.45 -1.22 -11.74
CA LEU A 81 -5.85 -0.21 -12.72
C LEU A 81 -7.35 0.12 -12.63
N SER A 82 -8.21 -0.89 -12.47
CA SER A 82 -9.67 -0.68 -12.36
C SER A 82 -10.05 0.03 -11.06
N CYS A 83 -9.33 -0.25 -9.97
CA CYS A 83 -9.56 0.32 -8.64
C CYS A 83 -8.79 1.65 -8.39
N ASN A 84 -8.16 2.23 -9.43
CA ASN A 84 -7.27 3.39 -9.34
C ASN A 84 -6.11 3.25 -8.34
N TYR A 85 -5.74 2.03 -7.95
CA TYR A 85 -4.87 1.82 -6.79
C TYR A 85 -3.41 2.22 -7.04
N PHE A 86 -2.93 2.19 -8.28
CA PHE A 86 -1.61 2.76 -8.61
C PHE A 86 -1.48 4.25 -8.28
N PHE A 87 -2.61 4.93 -8.14
CA PHE A 87 -2.69 6.37 -7.95
C PHE A 87 -3.11 6.75 -6.53
N ALA A 88 -3.43 5.78 -5.67
CA ALA A 88 -4.04 6.00 -4.36
C ALA A 88 -3.20 6.89 -3.43
N ASP A 89 -1.87 6.76 -3.50
CA ASP A 89 -0.93 7.52 -2.66
C ASP A 89 -0.41 8.80 -3.34
N PHE A 90 -1.08 9.27 -4.39
CA PHE A 90 -0.61 10.41 -5.17
C PHE A 90 -1.67 11.49 -5.37
N TYR A 91 -1.24 12.75 -5.31
CA TYR A 91 -2.01 13.88 -5.81
C TYR A 91 -2.22 13.72 -7.31
N LEU A 92 -3.43 14.00 -7.79
CA LEU A 92 -3.78 13.85 -9.20
C LEU A 92 -3.63 15.15 -10.00
N GLY A 93 -3.24 16.25 -9.37
CA GLY A 93 -3.14 17.53 -10.07
C GLY A 93 -4.49 18.22 -10.28
N GLU A 94 -4.43 19.51 -10.60
CA GLU A 94 -5.60 20.37 -10.72
C GLU A 94 -6.54 19.94 -11.87
N GLU A 95 -6.01 19.32 -12.92
CA GLU A 95 -6.78 18.82 -14.07
C GLU A 95 -7.86 17.82 -13.62
N PHE A 96 -7.49 16.82 -12.82
CA PHE A 96 -8.41 15.77 -12.38
C PHE A 96 -9.17 16.17 -11.10
N ALA A 97 -8.57 16.97 -10.22
CA ALA A 97 -9.24 17.48 -9.03
C ALA A 97 -10.43 18.39 -9.38
N ASN A 98 -10.32 19.16 -10.47
CA ASN A 98 -11.37 20.08 -10.96
C ASN A 98 -12.14 19.54 -12.17
N GLY A 99 -11.82 18.33 -12.64
CA GLY A 99 -12.48 17.69 -13.78
C GLY A 99 -13.93 17.29 -13.49
N GLU A 100 -14.66 16.85 -14.52
CA GLU A 100 -16.05 16.38 -14.38
C GLU A 100 -16.18 15.29 -13.31
N PHE A 101 -15.19 14.40 -13.25
CA PHE A 101 -14.97 13.46 -12.15
C PHE A 101 -13.47 13.39 -11.84
N THR A 102 -13.11 12.99 -10.62
CA THR A 102 -11.73 12.73 -10.22
C THR A 102 -11.41 11.25 -10.32
N HIS A 103 -12.23 10.39 -9.71
CA HIS A 103 -12.03 8.94 -9.59
C HIS A 103 -12.84 8.17 -10.63
N TYR A 104 -14.16 8.35 -10.67
CA TYR A 104 -15.06 7.65 -11.60
C TYR A 104 -16.26 8.53 -11.98
N PRO A 105 -16.82 8.38 -13.20
CA PRO A 105 -18.04 9.12 -13.58
C PRO A 105 -19.25 8.87 -12.66
N SER A 106 -19.28 7.72 -11.95
CA SER A 106 -20.32 7.36 -10.99
C SER A 106 -20.08 7.89 -9.57
N GLU A 107 -18.97 8.58 -9.32
CA GLU A 107 -18.69 9.16 -8.01
C GLU A 107 -19.70 10.26 -7.67
N LYS A 108 -19.82 10.54 -6.37
CA LYS A 108 -20.68 11.61 -5.89
C LYS A 108 -19.93 12.51 -4.93
N TRP A 109 -19.98 13.82 -5.21
CA TRP A 109 -19.43 14.85 -4.36
C TRP A 109 -20.50 15.42 -3.44
N PHE A 110 -20.18 15.45 -2.15
CA PHE A 110 -21.03 16.05 -1.14
C PHE A 110 -20.38 17.34 -0.65
N LYS A 111 -21.00 18.46 -0.99
CA LYS A 111 -20.54 19.77 -0.56
C LYS A 111 -20.64 19.88 0.97
N VAL A 112 -19.60 20.43 1.58
CA VAL A 112 -19.49 20.64 3.02
C VAL A 112 -19.82 22.10 3.34
N GLU A 113 -20.69 22.32 4.34
CA GLU A 113 -21.04 23.65 4.86
C GLU A 113 -20.74 23.67 6.36
N GLY A 114 -19.52 24.08 6.74
CA GLY A 114 -19.02 24.00 8.13
C GLY A 114 -18.29 22.69 8.42
N ASP A 115 -18.41 22.18 9.64
CA ASP A 115 -17.65 20.99 10.10
C ASP A 115 -18.48 19.70 10.07
N GLU A 116 -19.79 19.78 9.90
CA GLU A 116 -20.69 18.62 9.90
C GLU A 116 -20.58 17.79 8.61
N VAL A 117 -20.56 16.46 8.74
CA VAL A 117 -20.59 15.57 7.58
C VAL A 117 -21.98 15.64 6.88
N PRO A 118 -22.02 15.84 5.55
CA PRO A 118 -23.29 15.89 4.81
C PRO A 118 -24.10 14.60 4.90
N LYS A 119 -25.43 14.73 4.97
CA LYS A 119 -26.35 13.58 4.93
C LYS A 119 -26.27 12.82 3.62
N GLY A 120 -26.43 11.49 3.69
CA GLY A 120 -26.44 10.60 2.53
C GLY A 120 -25.08 10.00 2.16
N ILE A 121 -24.04 10.34 2.93
CA ILE A 121 -22.78 9.61 3.00
C ILE A 121 -22.95 8.47 4.02
N MET A 122 -22.55 7.26 3.62
CA MET A 122 -22.67 6.02 4.40
C MET A 122 -24.11 5.75 4.90
N ASP A 123 -24.28 4.63 5.61
CA ASP A 123 -25.51 4.32 6.35
C ASP A 123 -25.22 4.32 7.86
N GLU A 124 -26.27 4.21 8.69
CA GLU A 124 -26.15 4.28 10.15
C GLU A 124 -25.22 3.19 10.70
N SER A 125 -25.26 1.97 10.15
CA SER A 125 -24.36 0.88 10.56
C SER A 125 -22.89 1.18 10.27
N LEU A 126 -22.58 1.78 9.11
CA LEU A 126 -21.21 2.20 8.79
C LEU A 126 -20.75 3.36 9.68
N TRP A 127 -21.64 4.30 9.99
CA TRP A 127 -21.34 5.36 10.96
C TRP A 127 -21.07 4.79 12.34
N ASP A 128 -21.88 3.86 12.83
CA ASP A 128 -21.66 3.20 14.14
C ASP A 128 -20.33 2.44 14.19
N TYR A 129 -19.86 1.94 13.04
CA TYR A 129 -18.61 1.20 12.95
C TYR A 129 -17.37 2.11 12.82
N PHE A 130 -17.37 3.06 11.88
CA PHE A 130 -16.21 3.93 11.64
C PHE A 130 -16.11 5.10 12.60
N ASP A 131 -17.22 5.50 13.22
CA ASP A 131 -17.28 6.65 14.11
C ASP A 131 -18.20 6.38 15.32
N PRO A 132 -17.84 5.38 16.16
CA PRO A 132 -18.65 4.99 17.31
C PRO A 132 -18.81 6.13 18.33
N GLU A 133 -17.78 6.97 18.50
CA GLU A 133 -17.76 8.09 19.45
C GLU A 133 -18.25 9.42 18.85
N ARG A 134 -18.59 9.46 17.56
CA ARG A 134 -19.07 10.65 16.84
C ARG A 134 -18.05 11.80 16.82
N GLU A 135 -16.79 11.46 16.61
CA GLU A 135 -15.66 12.39 16.56
C GLU A 135 -15.25 12.77 15.13
N LEU A 136 -15.66 12.00 14.11
CA LEU A 136 -15.37 12.35 12.72
C LEU A 136 -16.11 13.62 12.30
N ASN A 137 -15.37 14.54 11.70
CA ASN A 137 -15.90 15.73 11.06
C ASN A 137 -15.62 15.68 9.55
N ALA A 138 -16.18 16.64 8.80
CA ALA A 138 -16.04 16.66 7.36
C ALA A 138 -14.58 16.79 6.87
N SER A 139 -13.71 17.45 7.64
CA SER A 139 -12.31 17.66 7.26
C SER A 139 -11.49 16.37 7.25
N HIS A 140 -11.86 15.38 8.07
CA HIS A 140 -11.24 14.06 8.06
C HIS A 140 -11.58 13.23 6.81
N LEU A 141 -12.61 13.61 6.05
CA LEU A 141 -13.16 12.78 4.97
C LEU A 141 -12.84 13.27 3.56
N PHE A 142 -12.11 14.38 3.42
CA PHE A 142 -11.62 14.82 2.11
C PHE A 142 -10.64 13.81 1.53
N ASP A 143 -10.76 13.54 0.22
CA ASP A 143 -9.88 12.59 -0.43
C ASP A 143 -8.50 13.18 -0.70
N PHE A 144 -7.47 12.39 -0.41
CA PHE A 144 -6.07 12.78 -0.55
C PHE A 144 -5.69 13.14 -1.99
N ASN A 145 -6.26 12.42 -2.96
CA ASN A 145 -5.91 12.46 -4.37
C ASN A 145 -6.33 13.78 -5.04
N SER A 146 -7.54 14.27 -4.74
CA SER A 146 -8.00 15.57 -5.23
C SER A 146 -7.46 16.73 -4.40
N GLY A 147 -7.38 16.57 -3.07
CA GLY A 147 -7.14 17.67 -2.14
C GLY A 147 -8.16 18.83 -2.26
N ASN A 148 -9.30 18.62 -2.92
CA ASN A 148 -10.22 19.68 -3.30
C ASN A 148 -11.31 19.87 -2.23
N ILE A 149 -10.94 20.58 -1.17
CA ILE A 149 -11.81 20.90 -0.02
C ILE A 149 -13.07 21.66 -0.48
N ASP A 150 -12.94 22.58 -1.43
CA ASP A 150 -14.05 23.39 -1.95
C ASP A 150 -15.12 22.55 -2.65
N ARG A 151 -14.71 21.48 -3.34
CA ARG A 151 -15.61 20.54 -4.02
C ARG A 151 -16.34 19.62 -3.02
N GLY A 152 -15.73 19.34 -1.87
CA GLY A 152 -16.31 18.61 -0.76
C GLY A 152 -15.81 17.17 -0.64
N ILE A 153 -16.63 16.28 -0.06
CA ILE A 153 -16.26 14.88 0.16
C ILE A 153 -16.60 14.05 -1.07
N CYS A 154 -15.60 13.44 -1.69
CA CYS A 154 -15.79 12.48 -2.77
C CYS A 154 -16.15 11.10 -2.22
N THR A 155 -17.21 10.51 -2.76
CA THR A 155 -17.70 9.19 -2.38
C THR A 155 -17.90 8.30 -3.60
N LEU A 156 -17.74 6.99 -3.39
CA LEU A 156 -17.98 5.98 -4.41
C LEU A 156 -19.23 5.15 -4.08
N PRO A 157 -20.04 4.78 -5.09
CA PRO A 157 -21.22 3.96 -4.88
C PRO A 157 -20.84 2.49 -4.72
N TYR A 158 -21.10 1.93 -3.55
CA TYR A 158 -21.00 0.50 -3.30
C TYR A 158 -22.40 -0.09 -3.13
N THR A 159 -22.64 -1.25 -3.74
CA THR A 159 -23.89 -1.97 -3.54
C THR A 159 -23.76 -2.91 -2.34
N ARG A 160 -24.60 -2.72 -1.32
CA ARG A 160 -24.70 -3.64 -0.18
C ARG A 160 -25.39 -4.93 -0.59
N GLN A 161 -24.74 -6.07 -0.41
CA GLN A 161 -25.21 -7.34 -0.97
C GLN A 161 -26.45 -7.91 -0.26
N ARG A 162 -26.70 -7.55 1.00
CA ARG A 162 -27.84 -8.05 1.78
C ARG A 162 -29.20 -7.64 1.18
N ASP A 163 -29.26 -6.45 0.59
CA ASP A 163 -30.51 -5.79 0.17
C ASP A 163 -30.40 -5.04 -1.17
N ASN A 164 -29.23 -5.06 -1.80
CA ASN A 164 -28.91 -4.37 -3.05
C ASN A 164 -29.10 -2.84 -3.00
N GLN A 165 -28.92 -2.23 -1.83
CA GLN A 165 -28.92 -0.77 -1.71
C GLN A 165 -27.56 -0.17 -2.06
N ASP A 166 -27.56 0.91 -2.82
CA ASP A 166 -26.36 1.69 -3.08
C ASP A 166 -26.05 2.60 -1.89
N VAL A 167 -24.81 2.51 -1.41
CA VAL A 167 -24.27 3.26 -0.28
C VAL A 167 -23.03 4.02 -0.74
N TYR A 168 -23.00 5.32 -0.47
CA TYR A 168 -21.90 6.20 -0.87
C TYR A 168 -20.84 6.23 0.22
N ILE A 169 -19.68 5.60 -0.03
CA ILE A 169 -18.58 5.51 0.95
C ILE A 169 -17.47 6.49 0.54
N PRO A 170 -16.95 7.33 1.46
CA PRO A 170 -15.87 8.27 1.14
C PRO A 170 -14.62 7.59 0.58
N VAL A 171 -14.02 8.19 -0.45
CA VAL A 171 -12.73 7.73 -0.98
C VAL A 171 -11.66 7.75 0.12
N ASN A 172 -11.72 8.71 1.03
CA ASN A 172 -10.83 8.79 2.19
C ASN A 172 -10.92 7.53 3.08
N VAL A 173 -12.12 7.11 3.47
CA VAL A 173 -12.33 5.89 4.28
C VAL A 173 -11.83 4.65 3.55
N ILE A 174 -12.15 4.57 2.25
CA ILE A 174 -11.71 3.47 1.39
C ILE A 174 -10.17 3.39 1.30
N GLY A 175 -9.51 4.53 1.16
CA GLY A 175 -8.06 4.65 1.04
C GLY A 175 -7.34 4.31 2.34
N ASN A 176 -7.77 4.89 3.46
CA ASN A 176 -7.09 4.74 4.75
C ASN A 176 -7.36 3.37 5.41
N ILE A 177 -8.59 2.85 5.37
CA ILE A 177 -8.92 1.62 6.13
C ILE A 177 -8.66 0.34 5.35
N PHE A 178 -9.01 0.33 4.06
CA PHE A 178 -9.08 -0.92 3.30
C PHE A 178 -7.90 -1.12 2.36
N VAL A 179 -7.23 -0.05 1.92
CA VAL A 179 -6.09 -0.10 0.99
C VAL A 179 -6.34 -1.08 -0.16
N SER A 180 -5.42 -1.97 -0.53
CA SER A 180 -5.64 -2.95 -1.61
C SER A 180 -6.54 -4.13 -1.24
N ASN A 181 -6.94 -4.30 0.02
CA ASN A 181 -7.63 -5.50 0.47
C ASN A 181 -9.04 -5.62 -0.15
N GLY A 182 -9.38 -6.83 -0.58
CA GLY A 182 -10.68 -7.15 -1.18
C GLY A 182 -10.83 -6.67 -2.64
N MET A 183 -9.75 -6.20 -3.27
CA MET A 183 -9.72 -6.00 -4.71
C MET A 183 -9.58 -7.33 -5.45
N SER A 184 -10.16 -7.41 -6.64
CA SER A 184 -9.97 -8.55 -7.53
C SER A 184 -10.21 -8.20 -8.99
N ALA A 185 -9.55 -8.91 -9.90
CA ALA A 185 -9.93 -9.02 -11.29
C ALA A 185 -9.96 -10.48 -11.76
N GLY A 186 -10.82 -10.77 -12.75
CA GLY A 186 -11.02 -12.13 -13.22
C GLY A 186 -11.63 -12.21 -14.61
N ASN A 187 -11.66 -13.43 -15.14
CA ASN A 187 -12.28 -13.71 -16.44
C ASN A 187 -13.80 -13.52 -16.41
N THR A 188 -14.42 -13.74 -15.25
CA THR A 188 -15.86 -13.62 -15.02
C THR A 188 -16.12 -12.88 -13.71
N LYS A 189 -17.38 -12.46 -13.51
CA LYS A 189 -17.85 -11.79 -12.29
C LYS A 189 -17.60 -12.63 -11.04
N PHE A 190 -18.01 -13.89 -11.05
CA PHE A 190 -17.92 -14.75 -9.88
C PHE A 190 -16.48 -15.22 -9.62
N GLU A 191 -15.67 -15.47 -10.66
CA GLU A 191 -14.23 -15.79 -10.48
C GLU A 191 -13.51 -14.68 -9.69
N ALA A 192 -13.73 -13.41 -10.06
CA ALA A 192 -13.13 -12.27 -9.37
C ALA A 192 -13.72 -12.09 -7.96
N ARG A 193 -15.05 -12.12 -7.81
CA ARG A 193 -15.68 -11.96 -6.49
C ARG A 193 -15.26 -13.05 -5.50
N VAL A 194 -15.12 -14.30 -5.94
CA VAL A 194 -14.60 -15.39 -5.10
C VAL A 194 -13.17 -15.10 -4.65
N GLN A 195 -12.30 -14.61 -5.55
CA GLN A 195 -10.94 -14.26 -5.15
C GLN A 195 -10.89 -13.08 -4.19
N GLY A 196 -11.68 -12.03 -4.42
CA GLY A 196 -11.78 -10.88 -3.51
C GLY A 196 -12.32 -11.27 -2.13
N LEU A 197 -13.36 -12.11 -2.06
CA LEU A 197 -13.89 -12.62 -0.79
C LEU A 197 -12.93 -13.57 -0.07
N SER A 198 -12.23 -14.42 -0.83
CA SER A 198 -11.18 -15.30 -0.27
C SER A 198 -10.08 -14.45 0.36
N GLU A 199 -9.68 -13.38 -0.32
CA GLU A 199 -8.73 -12.41 0.20
C GLU A 199 -9.23 -11.76 1.51
N VAL A 200 -10.49 -11.34 1.60
CA VAL A 200 -11.07 -10.87 2.87
C VAL A 200 -10.92 -11.92 3.98
N PHE A 201 -11.23 -13.20 3.72
CA PHE A 201 -11.01 -14.26 4.72
C PHE A 201 -9.54 -14.45 5.06
N GLU A 202 -8.66 -14.44 4.06
CA GLU A 202 -7.22 -14.62 4.25
C GLU A 202 -6.67 -13.62 5.26
N ARG A 203 -6.98 -12.33 5.09
CA ARG A 203 -6.48 -11.25 5.94
C ARG A 203 -7.17 -11.24 7.31
N ALA A 204 -8.49 -11.35 7.35
CA ALA A 204 -9.25 -11.37 8.62
C ALA A 204 -8.78 -12.51 9.53
N ILE A 205 -8.63 -13.71 8.97
CA ILE A 205 -8.27 -14.91 9.73
C ILE A 205 -6.76 -14.94 10.03
N LYS A 206 -5.90 -14.44 9.13
CA LYS A 206 -4.47 -14.21 9.43
C LYS A 206 -4.32 -13.30 10.65
N ASN A 207 -4.96 -12.14 10.64
CA ASN A 207 -4.86 -11.15 11.73
C ASN A 207 -5.31 -11.75 13.05
N ARG A 208 -6.45 -12.46 13.03
CA ARG A 208 -6.97 -13.17 14.20
C ARG A 208 -6.00 -14.23 14.73
N ILE A 209 -5.44 -15.06 13.86
CA ILE A 209 -4.49 -16.13 14.23
C ILE A 209 -3.24 -15.56 14.88
N ILE A 210 -2.70 -14.47 14.32
CA ILE A 210 -1.50 -13.80 14.81
C ILE A 210 -1.78 -13.14 16.16
N ALA A 211 -2.79 -12.25 16.21
CA ALA A 211 -3.10 -11.46 17.40
C ALA A 211 -3.55 -12.32 18.60
N GLU A 212 -4.30 -13.41 18.37
CA GLU A 212 -4.71 -14.33 19.44
C GLU A 212 -3.64 -15.40 19.77
N GLY A 213 -2.50 -15.43 19.06
CA GLY A 213 -1.44 -16.42 19.27
C GLY A 213 -1.90 -17.87 19.04
N ILE A 214 -2.78 -18.09 18.07
CA ILE A 214 -3.46 -19.38 17.86
C ILE A 214 -2.46 -20.43 17.35
N CYS A 215 -2.40 -21.58 18.03
CA CYS A 215 -1.68 -22.74 17.56
C CYS A 215 -2.53 -23.57 16.60
N LEU A 216 -2.21 -23.47 15.31
CA LEU A 216 -2.94 -24.20 14.25
C LEU A 216 -2.58 -25.70 14.19
N PRO A 217 -3.55 -26.58 13.87
CA PRO A 217 -3.28 -27.99 13.62
C PRO A 217 -2.50 -28.21 12.32
N ILE A 218 -1.53 -29.13 12.38
CA ILE A 218 -0.70 -29.51 11.22
C ILE A 218 -1.52 -30.34 10.24
N VAL A 219 -1.39 -30.05 8.96
CA VAL A 219 -1.96 -30.89 7.90
C VAL A 219 -1.21 -32.22 7.87
N PRO A 220 -1.92 -33.37 8.00
CA PRO A 220 -1.28 -34.67 7.89
C PRO A 220 -0.51 -34.84 6.58
N GLU A 221 0.66 -35.45 6.65
CA GLU A 221 1.56 -35.60 5.49
C GLU A 221 0.93 -36.42 4.35
N ASP A 222 0.05 -37.38 4.66
CA ASP A 222 -0.72 -38.13 3.68
C ASP A 222 -1.77 -37.29 2.95
N VAL A 223 -2.25 -36.19 3.56
CA VAL A 223 -3.11 -35.20 2.90
C VAL A 223 -2.27 -34.33 1.96
N VAL A 224 -1.11 -33.82 2.40
CA VAL A 224 -0.23 -33.00 1.55
C VAL A 224 0.20 -33.76 0.29
N LYS A 225 0.49 -35.07 0.41
CA LYS A 225 0.86 -35.95 -0.70
C LYS A 225 -0.24 -36.15 -1.75
N GLN A 226 -1.48 -35.79 -1.46
CA GLN A 226 -2.57 -35.78 -2.45
C GLN A 226 -2.39 -34.66 -3.50
N TYR A 227 -1.50 -33.70 -3.24
CA TYR A 227 -1.18 -32.57 -4.12
C TYR A 227 0.30 -32.60 -4.53
N PRO A 228 0.69 -33.46 -5.50
CA PRO A 228 2.11 -33.80 -5.75
C PRO A 228 3.00 -32.61 -6.10
N LYS A 229 2.50 -31.63 -6.85
CA LYS A 229 3.27 -30.43 -7.23
C LYS A 229 3.59 -29.54 -6.03
N ILE A 230 2.62 -29.37 -5.13
CA ILE A 230 2.78 -28.60 -3.90
C ILE A 230 3.74 -29.34 -2.95
N HIS A 231 3.55 -30.66 -2.81
CA HIS A 231 4.44 -31.50 -2.01
C HIS A 231 5.89 -31.44 -2.53
N GLU A 232 6.11 -31.50 -3.85
CA GLU A 232 7.43 -31.35 -4.49
C GLU A 232 8.07 -30.00 -4.14
N ALA A 233 7.33 -28.89 -4.26
CA ALA A 233 7.82 -27.56 -3.88
C ALA A 233 8.23 -27.50 -2.39
N CYS A 234 7.42 -28.09 -1.50
CA CYS A 234 7.70 -28.14 -0.07
C CYS A 234 8.93 -28.98 0.26
N GLU A 235 9.11 -30.12 -0.40
CA GLU A 235 10.29 -30.97 -0.22
C GLU A 235 11.56 -30.30 -0.75
N GLU A 236 11.47 -29.56 -1.87
CA GLU A 236 12.61 -28.80 -2.37
C GLU A 236 13.01 -27.68 -1.40
N LEU A 237 12.05 -26.93 -0.85
CA LEU A 237 12.33 -25.95 0.22
C LEU A 237 13.03 -26.59 1.43
N ARG A 238 12.54 -27.76 1.88
CA ARG A 238 13.17 -28.52 2.97
C ARG A 238 14.59 -28.97 2.63
N SER A 239 14.85 -29.33 1.37
CA SER A 239 16.19 -29.73 0.92
C SER A 239 17.21 -28.59 0.98
N HIS A 240 16.76 -27.33 1.00
CA HIS A 240 17.59 -26.14 1.19
C HIS A 240 17.83 -25.77 2.66
N GLY A 241 17.37 -26.60 3.61
CA GLY A 241 17.60 -26.43 5.05
C GLY A 241 16.51 -25.66 5.78
N PHE A 242 15.45 -25.24 5.10
CA PHE A 242 14.29 -24.63 5.74
C PHE A 242 13.37 -25.68 6.36
N HIS A 243 12.71 -25.35 7.47
CA HIS A 243 11.62 -26.16 7.99
C HIS A 243 10.29 -25.53 7.62
N LEU A 244 9.31 -26.36 7.25
CA LEU A 244 7.97 -25.91 6.88
C LEU A 244 6.93 -26.47 7.84
N ARG A 245 6.14 -25.56 8.42
CA ARG A 245 4.91 -25.87 9.16
C ARG A 245 3.72 -25.64 8.24
N ILE A 246 3.15 -26.72 7.69
CA ILE A 246 1.94 -26.66 6.86
C ILE A 246 0.73 -26.90 7.77
N ALA A 247 -0.13 -25.91 7.92
CA ALA A 247 -1.20 -25.92 8.91
C ALA A 247 -2.56 -25.53 8.31
N ASP A 248 -3.60 -26.15 8.85
CA ASP A 248 -4.99 -25.82 8.55
C ASP A 248 -5.39 -24.59 9.38
N ALA A 249 -5.69 -23.48 8.69
CA ALA A 249 -6.07 -22.21 9.29
C ALA A 249 -7.59 -21.98 9.28
N SER A 250 -8.39 -23.02 9.04
CA SER A 250 -9.85 -22.93 8.97
C SER A 250 -10.55 -22.69 10.31
N LEU A 251 -9.81 -22.77 11.42
CA LEU A 251 -10.33 -22.66 12.79
C LEU A 251 -11.49 -23.64 13.05
N GLY A 252 -11.22 -24.93 12.82
CA GLY A 252 -12.18 -26.01 13.01
C GLY A 252 -13.10 -26.22 11.81
N GLY A 253 -12.63 -25.98 10.58
CA GLY A 253 -13.38 -26.18 9.35
C GLY A 253 -14.39 -25.07 9.05
N LYS A 254 -14.24 -23.88 9.65
CA LYS A 254 -15.16 -22.75 9.46
C LYS A 254 -14.76 -21.87 8.28
N TYR A 255 -13.46 -21.62 8.09
CA TYR A 255 -12.94 -20.67 7.11
C TYR A 255 -12.10 -21.34 6.02
N PRO A 256 -12.11 -20.84 4.77
CA PRO A 256 -11.37 -21.45 3.65
C PRO A 256 -9.90 -20.99 3.61
N VAL A 257 -9.16 -21.12 4.72
CA VAL A 257 -7.82 -20.52 4.90
C VAL A 257 -6.77 -21.57 5.26
N MET A 258 -5.59 -21.43 4.66
CA MET A 258 -4.38 -22.24 4.91
C MET A 258 -3.24 -21.36 5.44
N SER A 259 -2.32 -21.97 6.19
CA SER A 259 -1.07 -21.34 6.62
C SER A 259 0.13 -22.22 6.30
N VAL A 260 1.19 -21.61 5.78
CA VAL A 260 2.50 -22.25 5.60
C VAL A 260 3.55 -21.35 6.22
N THR A 261 4.19 -21.83 7.28
CA THR A 261 5.25 -21.09 7.97
C THR A 261 6.60 -21.68 7.64
N LEU A 262 7.49 -20.83 7.12
CA LEU A 262 8.90 -21.13 6.92
C LEU A 262 9.66 -20.78 8.20
N ILE A 263 10.53 -21.69 8.65
CA ILE A 263 11.42 -21.50 9.78
C ILE A 263 12.84 -21.64 9.26
N ASN A 264 13.64 -20.60 9.44
CA ASN A 264 15.04 -20.57 9.03
C ASN A 264 15.93 -20.93 10.24
N PRO A 265 16.51 -22.13 10.32
CA PRO A 265 17.34 -22.52 11.46
C PRO A 265 18.68 -21.79 11.52
N THR A 266 19.06 -21.05 10.48
CA THR A 266 20.33 -20.33 10.40
C THR A 266 20.34 -19.10 11.33
N ASP A 267 19.24 -18.36 11.36
CA ASP A 267 19.07 -17.14 12.14
C ASP A 267 17.95 -17.23 13.20
N GLY A 268 17.12 -18.28 13.14
CA GLY A 268 15.98 -18.48 14.04
C GLY A 268 14.74 -17.71 13.65
N SER A 269 14.72 -17.08 12.47
CA SER A 269 13.59 -16.31 11.96
C SER A 269 12.44 -17.19 11.49
N VAL A 270 11.24 -16.62 11.49
CA VAL A 270 10.01 -17.27 11.02
C VAL A 270 9.27 -16.37 10.05
N PHE A 271 8.69 -16.97 9.01
CA PHE A 271 7.85 -16.28 8.03
C PHE A 271 6.56 -17.07 7.83
N ALA A 272 5.44 -16.51 8.31
CA ALA A 272 4.11 -17.12 8.17
C ALA A 272 3.38 -16.55 6.94
N SER A 273 3.20 -17.39 5.91
CA SER A 273 2.34 -17.08 4.77
C SER A 273 0.93 -17.65 5.00
N PHE A 274 -0.07 -16.95 4.49
CA PHE A 274 -1.48 -17.34 4.53
C PHE A 274 -2.06 -17.27 3.13
N GLY A 275 -3.01 -18.17 2.84
CA GLY A 275 -3.69 -18.20 1.56
C GLY A 275 -5.11 -18.73 1.72
N ALA A 276 -6.06 -18.13 1.01
CA ALA A 276 -7.45 -18.56 1.05
C ALA A 276 -8.02 -18.86 -0.33
N HIS A 277 -8.90 -19.85 -0.37
CA HIS A 277 -9.76 -20.21 -1.50
C HIS A 277 -10.76 -21.30 -1.05
N PRO A 278 -12.02 -21.34 -1.54
CA PRO A 278 -12.98 -22.40 -1.20
C PRO A 278 -12.47 -23.83 -1.44
N SER A 279 -11.64 -24.03 -2.46
CA SER A 279 -10.85 -25.24 -2.67
C SER A 279 -9.59 -25.29 -1.79
N PHE A 280 -9.49 -26.34 -0.95
CA PHE A 280 -8.30 -26.65 -0.13
C PHE A 280 -6.98 -26.62 -0.92
N GLU A 281 -6.95 -27.32 -2.06
CA GLU A 281 -5.78 -27.39 -2.95
C GLU A 281 -5.30 -26.01 -3.41
N VAL A 282 -6.23 -25.16 -3.82
CA VAL A 282 -5.93 -23.82 -4.35
C VAL A 282 -5.48 -22.91 -3.21
N ALA A 283 -6.11 -22.99 -2.03
CA ALA A 283 -5.67 -22.24 -0.86
C ALA A 283 -4.24 -22.61 -0.45
N LEU A 284 -3.93 -23.91 -0.43
CA LEU A 284 -2.58 -24.39 -0.12
C LEU A 284 -1.55 -23.96 -1.18
N GLU A 285 -1.86 -24.09 -2.47
CA GLU A 285 -0.97 -23.64 -3.56
C GLU A 285 -0.71 -22.12 -3.48
N ARG A 286 -1.74 -21.32 -3.24
CA ARG A 286 -1.63 -19.87 -3.06
C ARG A 286 -0.74 -19.50 -1.89
N THR A 287 -0.83 -20.25 -0.78
CA THR A 287 -0.01 -20.01 0.40
C THR A 287 1.48 -20.30 0.13
N VAL A 288 1.79 -21.42 -0.55
CA VAL A 288 3.18 -21.76 -0.90
C VAL A 288 3.76 -20.80 -1.93
N THR A 289 2.98 -20.42 -2.95
CA THR A 289 3.45 -19.50 -4.00
C THR A 289 3.63 -18.07 -3.50
N GLU A 290 2.82 -17.64 -2.52
CA GLU A 290 3.00 -16.34 -1.85
C GLU A 290 4.29 -16.27 -1.03
N LEU A 291 4.61 -17.35 -0.31
CA LEU A 291 5.82 -17.45 0.51
C LEU A 291 7.12 -17.15 -0.28
N LEU A 292 7.12 -17.35 -1.60
CA LEU A 292 8.29 -17.16 -2.46
C LEU A 292 8.08 -16.09 -3.54
N GLN A 293 7.00 -15.32 -3.49
CA GLN A 293 6.75 -14.27 -4.48
C GLN A 293 7.83 -13.19 -4.39
N GLY A 294 8.55 -12.96 -5.49
CA GLY A 294 9.59 -11.92 -5.54
C GLY A 294 10.85 -12.23 -4.72
N ARG A 295 10.96 -13.42 -4.11
CA ARG A 295 12.05 -13.78 -3.20
C ARG A 295 12.87 -14.94 -3.76
N ARG A 296 14.20 -14.80 -3.71
CA ARG A 296 15.14 -15.91 -3.87
C ARG A 296 15.41 -16.54 -2.49
N LEU A 297 15.95 -17.76 -2.51
CA LEU A 297 16.27 -18.49 -1.27
C LEU A 297 17.31 -17.78 -0.39
N ASP A 298 18.21 -16.98 -0.98
CA ASP A 298 19.20 -16.15 -0.28
C ASP A 298 18.62 -14.85 0.31
N GLN A 299 17.31 -14.60 0.18
CA GLN A 299 16.61 -13.40 0.65
C GLN A 299 15.56 -13.73 1.73
N LEU A 300 15.65 -14.90 2.35
CA LEU A 300 14.76 -15.38 3.40
C LEU A 300 15.36 -15.18 4.81
N ASP A 301 16.25 -14.20 4.94
CA ASP A 301 17.00 -13.82 6.16
C ASP A 301 16.58 -12.44 6.72
N VAL A 302 15.51 -11.85 6.18
CA VAL A 302 15.00 -10.52 6.55
C VAL A 302 13.86 -10.55 7.59
N PHE A 303 13.52 -11.74 8.10
CA PHE A 303 12.39 -11.94 9.01
C PHE A 303 12.81 -11.99 10.47
N GLN A 304 11.84 -11.84 11.37
CA GLN A 304 12.08 -11.80 12.80
C GLN A 304 11.96 -13.20 13.45
N PRO A 305 12.70 -13.47 14.54
CA PRO A 305 12.39 -14.59 15.43
C PRO A 305 10.99 -14.43 16.06
N ALA A 306 10.40 -15.56 16.46
CA ALA A 306 9.18 -15.53 17.26
C ALA A 306 9.42 -14.96 18.66
N THR A 307 8.36 -14.45 19.31
CA THR A 307 8.41 -13.83 20.65
C THR A 307 7.37 -14.42 21.61
N PHE A 308 7.59 -14.30 22.92
CA PHE A 308 6.56 -14.61 23.94
C PHE A 308 5.75 -13.37 24.36
N ASP A 309 6.10 -12.19 23.84
CA ASP A 309 5.35 -10.96 24.07
C ASP A 309 4.09 -10.95 23.20
N ASN A 310 3.03 -11.54 23.72
CA ASN A 310 1.76 -11.63 23.01
C ASN A 310 1.05 -10.27 22.90
N ASP A 311 1.37 -9.32 23.80
CA ASP A 311 0.80 -7.98 23.74
C ASP A 311 1.41 -7.22 22.55
N GLU A 312 2.72 -7.32 22.34
CA GLU A 312 3.40 -6.76 21.16
C GLU A 312 2.96 -7.42 19.84
N VAL A 313 2.72 -8.74 19.85
CA VAL A 313 2.21 -9.45 18.66
C VAL A 313 0.80 -9.01 18.28
N ALA A 314 -0.02 -8.64 19.26
CA ALA A 314 -1.42 -8.25 19.05
C ALA A 314 -1.61 -6.76 18.69
N THR A 315 -0.54 -5.95 18.64
CA THR A 315 -0.67 -4.53 18.31
C THR A 315 -1.10 -4.32 16.86
N PRO A 316 -1.88 -3.25 16.57
CA PRO A 316 -2.20 -2.86 15.21
C PRO A 316 -0.96 -2.68 14.33
N GLU A 317 0.09 -2.03 14.85
CA GLU A 317 1.34 -1.82 14.10
C GLU A 317 1.99 -3.13 13.66
N ASN A 318 1.93 -4.18 14.49
CA ASN A 318 2.46 -5.49 14.10
C ASN A 318 1.61 -6.13 12.99
N ILE A 319 0.28 -6.00 13.07
CA ILE A 319 -0.64 -6.50 12.04
C ILE A 319 -0.46 -5.74 10.71
N GLU A 320 -0.22 -4.43 10.76
CA GLU A 320 0.11 -3.60 9.60
C GLU A 320 1.43 -4.05 8.95
N LEU A 321 2.48 -4.30 9.73
CA LEU A 321 3.74 -4.85 9.20
C LEU A 321 3.51 -6.21 8.53
N HIS A 322 2.65 -7.05 9.10
CA HIS A 322 2.26 -8.31 8.50
C HIS A 322 1.55 -8.13 7.15
N PHE A 323 0.79 -7.07 6.97
CA PHE A 323 0.14 -6.72 5.70
C PHE A 323 1.14 -6.16 4.67
N ILE A 324 2.04 -5.27 5.09
CA ILE A 324 2.96 -4.55 4.21
C ILE A 324 4.01 -5.50 3.60
N ASP A 325 4.70 -6.30 4.41
CA ASP A 325 5.80 -7.14 3.93
C ASP A 325 5.96 -8.48 4.65
N SER A 326 5.06 -8.81 5.57
CA SER A 326 5.08 -10.03 6.39
C SER A 326 6.28 -10.17 7.32
N SER A 327 6.92 -9.05 7.70
CA SER A 327 8.05 -9.02 8.64
C SER A 327 7.66 -8.88 10.11
N GLY A 328 6.35 -8.79 10.40
CA GLY A 328 5.85 -8.67 11.77
C GLY A 328 6.20 -9.86 12.66
N LEU A 329 6.08 -9.65 13.97
CA LEU A 329 6.30 -10.63 15.02
C LEU A 329 5.23 -11.72 14.99
N ILE A 330 5.66 -12.95 15.30
CA ILE A 330 4.79 -14.11 15.48
C ILE A 330 5.00 -14.64 16.89
N SER A 331 3.91 -15.00 17.58
CA SER A 331 3.99 -15.58 18.91
C SER A 331 4.62 -16.97 18.91
N HIS A 332 5.42 -17.29 19.93
CA HIS A 332 5.88 -18.65 20.19
C HIS A 332 4.73 -19.63 20.44
N ASP A 333 3.58 -19.15 20.91
CA ASP A 333 2.38 -19.96 21.13
C ASP A 333 1.85 -20.57 19.82
N PHE A 334 2.06 -19.91 18.69
CA PHE A 334 1.78 -20.43 17.35
C PHE A 334 2.47 -21.78 17.10
N PHE A 335 3.58 -22.06 17.80
CA PHE A 335 4.42 -23.24 17.60
C PHE A 335 4.19 -24.37 18.62
N ARG A 336 3.18 -24.29 19.49
CA ARG A 336 2.88 -25.35 20.46
C ARG A 336 2.65 -26.71 19.78
N ALA A 337 2.87 -27.78 20.57
CA ALA A 337 2.63 -29.15 20.13
C ALA A 337 1.13 -29.52 20.10
N LYS A 338 0.34 -28.94 21.00
CA LYS A 338 -1.12 -29.13 21.05
C LYS A 338 -1.80 -27.96 20.32
N PRO A 339 -2.52 -28.21 19.22
CA PRO A 339 -3.26 -27.16 18.54
C PRO A 339 -4.53 -26.79 19.33
N ASP A 340 -5.02 -25.57 19.09
CA ASP A 340 -6.24 -25.05 19.70
C ASP A 340 -7.50 -25.55 18.97
N PHE A 341 -7.33 -26.03 17.74
CA PHE A 341 -8.36 -26.64 16.91
C PHE A 341 -7.91 -28.02 16.41
N GLU A 342 -8.88 -28.89 16.13
CA GLU A 342 -8.61 -30.14 15.41
C GLU A 342 -8.47 -29.87 13.91
N PHE A 343 -7.62 -30.65 13.23
CA PHE A 343 -7.48 -30.58 11.77
C PHE A 343 -8.80 -30.96 11.09
N VAL A 344 -9.20 -30.18 10.09
CA VAL A 344 -10.30 -30.51 9.18
C VAL A 344 -9.80 -30.51 7.75
N HIS A 345 -9.97 -31.63 7.04
CA HIS A 345 -9.74 -31.67 5.58
C HIS A 345 -10.98 -31.13 4.87
N TRP A 346 -11.20 -29.81 4.99
CA TRP A 346 -12.34 -29.10 4.45
C TRP A 346 -12.28 -29.01 2.92
N ASP A 347 -13.45 -28.86 2.27
CA ASP A 347 -13.55 -28.53 0.84
C ASP A 347 -14.90 -27.84 0.59
N PHE A 348 -14.83 -26.57 0.18
CA PHE A 348 -15.98 -25.75 -0.17
C PHE A 348 -16.04 -25.46 -1.67
N SER A 349 -15.26 -26.20 -2.47
CA SER A 349 -15.17 -25.98 -3.90
C SER A 349 -16.44 -26.35 -4.65
N GLY A 350 -16.67 -25.64 -5.75
CA GLY A 350 -17.82 -25.80 -6.62
C GLY A 350 -17.61 -25.04 -7.92
N THR A 351 -18.70 -24.63 -8.56
CA THR A 351 -18.65 -23.57 -9.57
C THR A 351 -18.33 -22.22 -8.90
N THR A 352 -17.80 -21.26 -9.66
CA THR A 352 -17.48 -19.93 -9.11
C THR A 352 -18.70 -19.23 -8.48
N GLU A 353 -19.90 -19.49 -8.98
CA GLU A 353 -21.15 -18.98 -8.39
C GLU A 353 -21.49 -19.67 -7.05
N GLU A 354 -21.34 -21.00 -6.95
CA GLU A 354 -21.53 -21.73 -5.68
C GLU A 354 -20.50 -21.31 -4.64
N GLU A 355 -19.25 -21.14 -5.05
CA GLU A 355 -18.15 -20.64 -4.22
C GLU A 355 -18.42 -19.21 -3.73
N TYR A 356 -18.96 -18.33 -4.58
CA TYR A 356 -19.38 -16.98 -4.21
C TYR A 356 -20.51 -17.01 -3.16
N ASN A 357 -21.52 -17.85 -3.38
CA ASN A 357 -22.65 -17.98 -2.45
C ASN A 357 -22.16 -18.51 -1.09
N PHE A 358 -21.28 -19.52 -1.06
CA PHE A 358 -20.66 -19.99 0.18
C PHE A 358 -19.97 -18.86 0.95
N CYS A 359 -19.10 -18.09 0.28
CA CYS A 359 -18.35 -17.01 0.92
C CYS A 359 -19.27 -15.92 1.47
N THR A 360 -20.27 -15.49 0.69
CA THR A 360 -21.22 -14.46 1.11
C THR A 360 -22.14 -14.92 2.25
N ASP A 361 -22.67 -16.14 2.18
CA ASP A 361 -23.48 -16.74 3.25
C ASP A 361 -22.68 -16.86 4.55
N LEU A 362 -21.41 -17.26 4.48
CA LEU A 362 -20.54 -17.35 5.65
C LEU A 362 -20.31 -15.98 6.29
N ILE A 363 -20.04 -14.94 5.51
CA ILE A 363 -19.84 -13.57 6.03
C ILE A 363 -21.13 -13.03 6.66
N HIS A 364 -22.28 -13.17 5.99
CA HIS A 364 -23.56 -12.75 6.57
C HIS A 364 -23.91 -13.54 7.84
N SER A 365 -23.52 -14.83 7.93
CA SER A 365 -23.72 -15.63 9.15
C SER A 365 -22.91 -15.14 10.36
N MET A 366 -21.89 -14.31 10.11
CA MET A 366 -21.09 -13.63 11.12
C MET A 366 -21.60 -12.21 11.41
N ASP A 367 -22.76 -11.83 10.89
CA ASP A 367 -23.42 -10.52 11.09
C ASP A 367 -22.63 -9.34 10.48
N HIS A 368 -21.86 -9.60 9.43
CA HIS A 368 -21.19 -8.55 8.64
C HIS A 368 -21.93 -8.30 7.33
N ASP A 369 -22.04 -7.03 6.95
CA ASP A 369 -22.53 -6.62 5.63
C ASP A 369 -21.40 -6.56 4.60
N ILE A 370 -21.72 -6.90 3.36
CA ILE A 370 -20.78 -6.90 2.23
C ILE A 370 -21.13 -5.78 1.28
N TYR A 371 -20.16 -4.94 0.95
CA TYR A 371 -20.29 -3.81 0.03
C TYR A 371 -19.41 -4.06 -1.19
N ILE A 372 -19.98 -4.05 -2.40
CA ILE A 372 -19.23 -4.33 -3.63
C ILE A 372 -19.41 -3.19 -4.63
N MET A 373 -18.30 -2.67 -5.14
CA MET A 373 -18.27 -1.85 -6.35
C MET A 373 -17.72 -2.70 -7.51
N ASP A 374 -18.50 -2.82 -8.58
CA ASP A 374 -18.13 -3.54 -9.79
C ASP A 374 -17.47 -2.59 -10.81
N TYR A 375 -16.40 -3.03 -11.46
CA TYR A 375 -15.69 -2.29 -12.50
C TYR A 375 -15.63 -3.09 -13.80
N THR A 376 -16.20 -2.52 -14.88
CA THR A 376 -16.23 -3.15 -16.22
C THR A 376 -15.63 -2.28 -17.32
N HIS A 377 -15.23 -1.04 -16.99
CA HIS A 377 -14.81 -0.02 -17.95
C HIS A 377 -13.54 -0.36 -18.73
N LEU A 378 -12.72 -1.30 -18.23
CA LEU A 378 -11.52 -1.80 -18.92
C LEU A 378 -11.76 -3.09 -19.72
N ASN A 379 -13.02 -3.52 -19.83
CA ASN A 379 -13.47 -4.77 -20.45
C ASN A 379 -12.92 -6.04 -19.78
N VAL A 380 -12.20 -5.94 -18.66
CA VAL A 380 -11.93 -7.05 -17.72
C VAL A 380 -12.81 -6.76 -16.51
N TYR A 381 -13.49 -7.79 -15.99
CA TYR A 381 -14.26 -7.60 -14.78
C TYR A 381 -13.30 -7.47 -13.61
N ALA A 382 -13.46 -6.40 -12.83
CA ALA A 382 -12.83 -6.22 -11.55
C ALA A 382 -13.88 -5.82 -10.52
N CYS A 383 -13.57 -6.00 -9.24
CA CYS A 383 -14.40 -5.54 -8.13
C CYS A 383 -13.53 -5.11 -6.97
N ARG A 384 -14.11 -4.29 -6.08
CA ARG A 384 -13.57 -4.02 -4.76
C ARG A 384 -14.65 -4.33 -3.73
N ILE A 385 -14.29 -5.14 -2.74
CA ILE A 385 -15.20 -5.68 -1.74
C ILE A 385 -14.79 -5.16 -0.37
N LEU A 386 -15.71 -4.50 0.31
CA LEU A 386 -15.54 -4.02 1.68
C LEU A 386 -16.47 -4.82 2.60
N VAL A 387 -15.92 -5.30 3.71
CA VAL A 387 -16.63 -6.00 4.77
C VAL A 387 -16.15 -5.39 6.09
N PRO A 388 -16.75 -4.27 6.53
CA PRO A 388 -16.36 -3.61 7.78
C PRO A 388 -16.40 -4.59 8.97
N GLY A 389 -15.31 -4.63 9.73
CA GLY A 389 -15.05 -5.58 10.81
C GLY A 389 -14.31 -6.84 10.37
N MET A 390 -13.99 -6.98 9.08
CA MET A 390 -13.26 -8.14 8.54
C MET A 390 -12.20 -7.76 7.51
N SER A 391 -12.51 -6.89 6.55
CA SER A 391 -11.59 -6.52 5.47
C SER A 391 -10.72 -5.31 5.80
N ASP A 392 -10.89 -4.72 6.97
CA ASP A 392 -10.11 -3.61 7.50
C ASP A 392 -8.65 -4.03 7.64
N ILE A 393 -7.74 -3.18 7.18
CA ILE A 393 -6.30 -3.34 7.38
C ILE A 393 -5.84 -2.44 8.52
N TYR A 394 -6.30 -1.19 8.50
CA TYR A 394 -5.97 -0.20 9.51
C TYR A 394 -7.13 0.01 10.49
N PRO A 395 -6.83 0.33 11.76
CA PRO A 395 -7.83 0.70 12.75
C PRO A 395 -8.68 1.91 12.33
N VAL A 396 -9.96 1.94 12.75
CA VAL A 396 -10.89 3.01 12.36
C VAL A 396 -10.54 4.38 12.95
N ASP A 397 -9.86 4.43 14.09
CA ASP A 397 -9.40 5.66 14.73
C ASP A 397 -8.25 6.33 13.97
N GLU A 398 -7.58 5.62 13.04
CA GLU A 398 -6.62 6.23 12.12
C GLU A 398 -7.26 7.27 11.19
N LEU A 399 -8.58 7.21 10.94
CA LEU A 399 -9.30 8.26 10.23
C LEU A 399 -9.20 9.63 10.92
N ILE A 400 -8.89 9.65 12.22
CA ILE A 400 -8.67 10.86 13.02
C ILE A 400 -7.17 11.07 13.22
N TRP A 401 -6.44 10.05 13.68
CA TRP A 401 -5.07 10.21 14.19
C TRP A 401 -3.97 10.02 13.15
N ARG A 402 -4.23 9.26 12.07
CA ARG A 402 -3.24 8.90 11.04
C ARG A 402 -3.82 8.96 9.63
N ASN A 403 -4.60 10.00 9.37
CA ASN A 403 -5.26 10.18 8.08
C ASN A 403 -4.29 10.69 7.01
N ASN A 404 -4.25 10.04 5.85
CA ASN A 404 -3.39 10.48 4.75
C ASN A 404 -3.73 11.90 4.24
N ASN A 405 -4.94 12.39 4.45
CA ASN A 405 -5.34 13.72 3.98
C ASN A 405 -4.68 14.88 4.75
N GLU A 406 -4.06 14.63 5.90
CA GLU A 406 -3.27 15.65 6.61
C GLU A 406 -2.15 16.19 5.71
N GLY A 407 -1.45 15.30 5.02
CA GLY A 407 -0.42 15.69 4.07
C GLY A 407 -0.97 16.45 2.85
N ALA A 408 -2.24 16.26 2.49
CA ALA A 408 -2.87 17.06 1.44
C ALA A 408 -2.98 18.54 1.82
N LYS A 409 -3.14 18.86 3.11
CA LYS A 409 -3.22 20.25 3.61
C LYS A 409 -1.90 20.99 3.47
N PHE A 410 -0.77 20.29 3.59
CA PHE A 410 0.58 20.86 3.47
C PHE A 410 1.09 20.95 2.03
N ARG A 411 0.38 20.36 1.06
CA ARG A 411 0.89 20.13 -0.29
C ARG A 411 1.26 21.42 -1.03
N GLU A 412 0.33 22.37 -1.11
CA GLU A 412 0.59 23.63 -1.83
C GLU A 412 1.71 24.43 -1.16
N THR A 413 1.69 24.46 0.17
CA THR A 413 2.71 25.09 1.01
C THR A 413 4.10 24.54 0.73
N PHE A 414 4.28 23.22 0.77
CA PHE A 414 5.58 22.57 0.52
C PHE A 414 6.06 22.86 -0.91
N LEU A 415 5.15 22.92 -1.87
CA LEU A 415 5.45 23.15 -3.28
C LEU A 415 5.64 24.63 -3.64
N SER A 416 5.49 25.54 -2.68
CA SER A 416 5.55 27.00 -2.89
C SER A 416 6.40 27.72 -1.84
N LEU A 417 7.33 27.02 -1.16
CA LEU A 417 8.13 27.57 -0.05
C LEU A 417 8.93 28.84 -0.42
N ASP A 418 9.26 29.03 -1.69
CA ASP A 418 9.95 30.21 -2.22
C ASP A 418 9.07 31.49 -2.29
N GLN A 419 7.77 31.36 -2.03
CA GLN A 419 6.81 32.47 -2.03
C GLN A 419 6.55 33.05 -0.63
N TYR A 420 7.07 32.41 0.41
CA TYR A 420 6.84 32.78 1.80
C TYR A 420 8.01 33.57 2.39
N ASP A 421 7.77 34.20 3.54
CA ASP A 421 8.80 34.88 4.33
C ASP A 421 9.13 34.15 5.65
N ALA A 422 10.01 34.74 6.45
CA ALA A 422 10.51 34.14 7.68
C ALA A 422 9.43 33.88 8.73
N GLU A 423 8.39 34.73 8.83
CA GLU A 423 7.29 34.52 9.78
C GLU A 423 6.46 33.34 9.32
N GLN A 424 6.11 33.30 8.03
CA GLN A 424 5.33 32.23 7.43
C GLN A 424 6.07 30.87 7.44
N TRP A 425 7.38 30.83 7.25
CA TRP A 425 8.15 29.59 7.38
C TRP A 425 8.10 29.02 8.80
N MET A 426 8.10 29.88 9.82
CA MET A 426 7.97 29.43 11.20
C MET A 426 6.54 29.00 11.53
N GLU A 427 5.50 29.63 10.96
CA GLU A 427 4.12 29.14 11.07
C GLU A 427 3.96 27.73 10.47
N ILE A 428 4.62 27.46 9.33
CA ILE A 428 4.65 26.13 8.70
C ILE A 428 5.39 25.12 9.58
N TYR A 429 6.51 25.53 10.17
CA TYR A 429 7.27 24.71 11.13
C TYR A 429 6.41 24.33 12.34
N ASP A 430 5.77 25.31 12.98
CA ASP A 430 4.89 25.10 14.13
C ASP A 430 3.71 24.17 13.76
N SER A 431 3.12 24.37 12.58
CA SER A 431 2.03 23.49 12.09
C SER A 431 2.49 22.04 11.90
N LEU A 432 3.75 21.81 11.50
CA LEU A 432 4.31 20.45 11.38
C LEU A 432 4.62 19.83 12.75
N GLU A 433 5.03 20.63 13.73
CA GLU A 433 5.18 20.17 15.13
C GLU A 433 3.83 19.80 15.72
N GLU A 434 2.81 20.63 15.53
CA GLU A 434 1.44 20.39 16.00
C GLU A 434 0.80 19.15 15.36
N ALA A 435 1.06 18.92 14.07
CA ALA A 435 0.57 17.72 13.37
C ALA A 435 1.18 16.42 13.92
N GLY A 436 2.36 16.48 14.56
CA GLY A 436 2.94 15.36 15.31
C GLY A 436 3.34 14.13 14.45
N HIS A 437 3.49 14.30 13.14
CA HIS A 437 3.95 13.22 12.26
C HIS A 437 5.44 12.91 12.47
N SER A 438 5.83 11.66 12.19
CA SER A 438 7.22 11.22 12.31
C SER A 438 8.14 11.98 11.34
N ASP A 439 9.21 12.55 11.88
CA ASP A 439 10.20 13.33 11.11
C ASP A 439 10.94 12.51 10.05
N ILE A 440 10.92 11.17 10.17
CA ILE A 440 11.57 10.24 9.24
C ILE A 440 10.72 9.97 7.99
N ILE A 441 9.48 10.45 7.91
CA ILE A 441 8.65 10.27 6.71
C ILE A 441 9.22 11.12 5.57
N ARG A 442 9.19 10.60 4.34
CA ARG A 442 9.61 11.40 3.17
C ARG A 442 8.58 12.49 2.91
N ALA A 443 9.05 13.72 2.79
CA ALA A 443 8.19 14.89 2.57
C ALA A 443 7.34 14.74 1.31
N ALA A 444 7.92 14.17 0.24
CA ALA A 444 7.20 13.91 -1.00
C ALA A 444 6.09 12.86 -0.87
N GLU A 445 6.30 11.80 -0.08
CA GLU A 445 5.27 10.78 0.16
C GLU A 445 4.13 11.36 1.00
N PHE A 446 4.47 12.13 2.04
CA PHE A 446 3.51 12.83 2.88
C PHE A 446 2.54 13.69 2.05
N ILE A 447 3.05 14.45 1.07
CA ILE A 447 2.22 15.29 0.20
C ILE A 447 1.79 14.61 -1.11
N GLY A 448 2.08 13.32 -1.32
CA GLY A 448 1.58 12.53 -2.44
C GLY A 448 2.24 12.80 -3.79
N LEU A 449 3.57 12.88 -3.84
CA LEU A 449 4.35 13.14 -5.04
C LEU A 449 5.24 11.96 -5.44
N ALA A 450 5.30 11.72 -6.76
CA ALA A 450 6.19 10.74 -7.35
C ALA A 450 7.45 11.48 -7.84
N THR A 451 8.56 11.31 -7.12
CA THR A 451 9.78 12.10 -7.35
C THR A 451 10.79 11.40 -8.25
N ASP A 452 11.56 12.20 -8.97
CA ASP A 452 12.68 11.74 -9.78
C ASP A 452 13.89 11.44 -8.86
N ALA A 453 14.51 10.27 -9.04
CA ALA A 453 15.49 9.71 -8.08
C ALA A 453 16.75 10.55 -7.88
N ASP A 454 17.06 11.44 -8.84
CA ASP A 454 18.22 12.33 -8.85
C ASP A 454 17.93 13.74 -8.29
N THR A 455 16.76 13.95 -7.69
CA THR A 455 16.35 15.23 -7.12
C THR A 455 16.38 15.21 -5.58
N PRO A 456 16.66 16.34 -4.90
CA PRO A 456 16.61 16.39 -3.43
C PRO A 456 15.25 16.03 -2.84
N TRP A 457 14.16 16.32 -3.56
CA TRP A 457 12.80 15.89 -3.21
C TRP A 457 12.67 14.37 -3.01
N HIS A 458 13.50 13.56 -3.67
CA HIS A 458 13.46 12.11 -3.54
C HIS A 458 13.82 11.59 -2.15
N THR A 459 14.77 12.27 -1.50
CA THR A 459 15.31 11.86 -0.19
C THR A 459 14.85 12.77 0.95
N LEU A 460 14.30 13.95 0.63
CA LEU A 460 13.87 14.94 1.60
C LEU A 460 12.87 14.35 2.59
N ARG A 461 13.16 14.52 3.88
CA ARG A 461 12.30 14.07 4.98
C ARG A 461 11.69 15.26 5.71
N ILE A 462 10.64 15.02 6.50
CA ILE A 462 9.99 16.08 7.28
C ILE A 462 10.98 16.78 8.22
N GLY A 463 11.82 16.04 8.95
CA GLY A 463 12.84 16.65 9.82
C GLY A 463 13.90 17.46 9.07
N GLU A 464 14.27 17.04 7.85
CA GLU A 464 15.18 17.82 6.99
C GLU A 464 14.50 19.08 6.44
N LEU A 465 13.21 19.01 6.12
CA LEU A 465 12.41 20.16 5.73
C LEU A 465 12.29 21.17 6.88
N LYS A 466 12.05 20.71 8.11
CA LYS A 466 12.08 21.54 9.33
C LYS A 466 13.43 22.26 9.47
N ALA A 467 14.55 21.54 9.25
CA ALA A 467 15.88 22.16 9.20
C ALA A 467 15.94 23.30 8.16
N HIS A 468 15.44 23.07 6.95
CA HIS A 468 15.41 24.09 5.90
C HIS A 468 14.55 25.31 6.24
N LEU A 469 13.39 25.12 6.88
CA LEU A 469 12.52 26.20 7.34
C LEU A 469 13.25 27.06 8.39
N CYS A 470 13.82 26.43 9.43
CA CYS A 470 14.58 27.14 10.47
C CYS A 470 15.79 27.89 9.89
N LEU A 471 16.53 27.27 8.96
CA LEU A 471 17.66 27.90 8.27
C LEU A 471 17.23 29.13 7.46
N ALA A 472 16.13 29.02 6.71
CA ALA A 472 15.61 30.10 5.90
C ALA A 472 15.09 31.27 6.76
N ALA A 473 14.44 30.97 7.89
CA ALA A 473 13.95 31.95 8.85
C ALA A 473 15.06 32.56 9.73
N GLY A 474 16.25 31.96 9.75
CA GLY A 474 17.34 32.39 10.63
C GLY A 474 17.13 32.04 12.11
N SER A 475 16.42 30.95 12.40
CA SER A 475 16.23 30.39 13.75
C SER A 475 17.47 29.62 14.21
N GLU A 476 17.75 29.64 15.52
CA GLU A 476 18.81 28.85 16.16
C GLU A 476 18.46 27.36 16.22
N GLU A 477 17.16 27.02 16.23
CA GLU A 477 16.62 25.65 16.21
C GLU A 477 17.11 24.84 15.00
N ALA A 478 17.60 25.51 13.96
CA ALA A 478 18.26 24.86 12.84
C ALA A 478 19.40 23.93 13.28
N ILE A 479 20.11 24.24 14.38
CA ILE A 479 21.18 23.38 14.90
C ILE A 479 20.64 22.01 15.30
N ASP A 480 19.51 21.96 16.02
CA ASP A 480 18.91 20.72 16.51
C ASP A 480 18.45 19.83 15.35
N TRP A 481 17.85 20.42 14.32
CA TRP A 481 17.43 19.69 13.12
C TRP A 481 18.61 19.24 12.26
N VAL A 482 19.67 20.04 12.15
CA VAL A 482 20.91 19.59 11.50
C VAL A 482 21.52 18.42 12.28
N ASP A 483 21.50 18.47 13.61
CA ASP A 483 21.91 17.34 14.43
C ASP A 483 21.03 16.11 14.20
N TRP A 484 19.72 16.27 14.11
CA TRP A 484 18.81 15.17 13.78
C TRP A 484 19.15 14.51 12.44
N ILE A 485 19.46 15.29 11.40
CA ILE A 485 19.93 14.76 10.09
C ILE A 485 21.22 13.95 10.26
N LEU A 486 22.18 14.45 11.06
CA LEU A 486 23.45 13.78 11.31
C LEU A 486 23.28 12.48 12.10
N HIS A 487 22.34 12.42 13.04
CA HIS A 487 22.09 11.23 13.86
C HIS A 487 21.31 10.16 13.11
N THR A 488 20.32 10.55 12.29
CA THR A 488 19.54 9.59 11.49
C THR A 488 20.36 8.96 10.37
N GLY A 489 21.40 9.64 9.88
CA GLY A 489 22.30 9.11 8.85
C GLY A 489 21.59 8.82 7.52
N GLN A 490 20.46 9.48 7.27
CA GLN A 490 19.58 9.21 6.14
C GLN A 490 20.07 9.79 4.80
N VAL A 491 21.06 10.68 4.85
CA VAL A 491 21.63 11.35 3.67
C VAL A 491 22.95 10.68 3.26
N ASN A 492 23.34 10.85 1.99
CA ASN A 492 24.58 10.26 1.49
C ASN A 492 25.84 10.90 2.12
N GLU A 493 27.01 10.31 1.91
CA GLU A 493 28.28 10.79 2.51
C GLU A 493 28.65 12.24 2.15
N GLU A 494 28.31 12.68 0.94
CA GLU A 494 28.58 14.06 0.51
C GLU A 494 27.69 15.05 1.27
N ALA A 495 26.40 14.76 1.37
CA ALA A 495 25.44 15.53 2.16
C ALA A 495 25.78 15.47 3.65
N MET A 496 26.18 14.32 4.20
CA MET A 496 26.64 14.19 5.59
C MET A 496 27.83 15.12 5.86
N ARG A 497 28.79 15.20 4.93
CA ARG A 497 29.92 16.13 5.04
C ARG A 497 29.47 17.59 4.97
N HIS A 498 28.48 17.90 4.14
CA HIS A 498 27.87 19.23 4.08
C HIS A 498 27.19 19.61 5.40
N PHE A 499 26.32 18.75 5.95
CA PHE A 499 25.62 19.04 7.21
C PHE A 499 26.56 19.12 8.41
N ARG A 500 27.66 18.34 8.45
CA ARG A 500 28.72 18.52 9.47
C ARG A 500 29.39 19.89 9.38
N CYS A 501 29.64 20.37 8.16
CA CYS A 501 30.17 21.71 7.93
C CYS A 501 29.16 22.79 8.34
N LEU A 502 27.90 22.62 7.95
CA LEU A 502 26.82 23.55 8.27
C LEU A 502 26.62 23.66 9.78
N LYS A 503 26.63 22.54 10.51
CA LYS A 503 26.56 22.55 11.98
C LYS A 503 27.66 23.42 12.60
N ALA A 504 28.92 23.19 12.22
CA ALA A 504 30.04 23.96 12.74
C ALA A 504 29.93 25.46 12.41
N VAL A 505 29.39 25.81 11.23
CA VAL A 505 29.12 27.20 10.86
C VAL A 505 28.00 27.81 11.71
N LEU A 506 26.90 27.09 11.95
CA LEU A 506 25.80 27.55 12.80
C LEU A 506 26.25 27.76 14.25
N GLU A 507 27.07 26.86 14.79
CA GLU A 507 27.67 26.99 16.13
C GLU A 507 28.61 28.22 16.24
N ILE A 508 29.18 28.69 15.12
CA ILE A 508 29.92 29.96 15.10
C ILE A 508 28.96 31.14 15.00
N LYS A 509 27.91 31.03 14.17
CA LYS A 509 26.92 32.09 13.94
C LYS A 509 26.24 32.55 15.23
N TYR A 510 25.83 31.60 16.07
CA TYR A 510 25.06 31.86 17.28
C TYR A 510 25.91 31.94 18.56
N ASP A 511 27.24 31.92 18.44
CA ASP A 511 28.16 32.13 19.56
C ASP A 511 28.71 33.56 19.50
N ASP A 512 28.36 34.39 20.50
CA ASP A 512 28.75 35.80 20.60
C ASP A 512 30.27 36.03 20.66
N GLU A 513 31.07 34.99 20.93
CA GLU A 513 32.53 35.08 21.06
C GLU A 513 33.28 34.60 19.80
N ARG A 514 32.58 34.19 18.73
CA ARG A 514 33.20 33.61 17.53
C ARG A 514 32.89 34.39 16.26
N GLU A 515 33.88 34.51 15.38
CA GLU A 515 33.72 35.08 14.04
C GLU A 515 34.10 34.07 12.96
N TYR A 516 33.34 33.98 11.86
CA TYR A 516 33.63 33.04 10.76
C TYR A 516 35.08 33.14 10.25
N ALA A 517 35.62 34.37 10.18
CA ALA A 517 36.95 34.65 9.64
C ALA A 517 38.06 33.90 10.39
N ASP A 518 37.89 33.66 11.69
CA ASP A 518 38.88 32.98 12.53
C ASP A 518 38.96 31.47 12.25
N TYR A 519 37.86 30.88 11.75
CA TYR A 519 37.73 29.43 11.55
C TYR A 519 37.72 29.01 10.08
N GLN A 520 37.54 29.94 9.15
CA GLN A 520 37.29 29.64 7.73
C GLN A 520 38.40 28.80 7.08
N ASP A 521 39.67 29.09 7.37
CA ASP A 521 40.81 28.33 6.83
C ASP A 521 40.83 26.89 7.37
N ALA A 522 40.62 26.72 8.68
CA ALA A 522 40.62 25.41 9.34
C ALA A 522 39.42 24.56 8.88
N LEU A 523 38.23 25.14 8.84
CA LEU A 523 37.03 24.49 8.28
C LEU A 523 37.24 24.16 6.80
N GLY A 524 37.93 25.02 6.04
CA GLY A 524 38.28 24.78 4.65
C GLY A 524 39.15 23.53 4.45
N LEU A 525 40.06 23.24 5.38
CA LEU A 525 40.86 22.01 5.37
C LEU A 525 40.01 20.77 5.71
N MET A 526 39.02 20.90 6.61
CA MET A 526 38.16 19.78 7.03
C MET A 526 37.10 19.44 5.99
N PHE A 527 36.39 20.46 5.49
CA PHE A 527 35.16 20.30 4.71
C PHE A 527 35.28 20.77 3.26
N GLY A 528 36.36 21.45 2.90
CA GLY A 528 36.59 22.05 1.59
C GLY A 528 36.08 23.49 1.52
N ALA A 529 36.89 24.41 0.97
CA ALA A 529 36.60 25.84 0.96
C ALA A 529 35.25 26.20 0.31
N ASN A 530 34.89 25.54 -0.80
CA ASN A 530 33.60 25.76 -1.48
C ASN A 530 32.42 25.35 -0.60
N ASN A 531 32.56 24.26 0.15
CA ASN A 531 31.52 23.76 1.04
C ASN A 531 31.31 24.69 2.24
N VAL A 532 32.41 25.21 2.81
CA VAL A 532 32.36 26.21 3.88
C VAL A 532 31.69 27.50 3.41
N ALA A 533 32.05 28.00 2.22
CA ALA A 533 31.42 29.19 1.65
C ALA A 533 29.91 28.99 1.47
N LEU A 534 29.51 27.84 0.92
CA LEU A 534 28.10 27.47 0.78
C LEU A 534 27.38 27.37 2.13
N ALA A 535 27.99 26.73 3.12
CA ALA A 535 27.42 26.61 4.46
C ALA A 535 27.21 27.97 5.13
N ILE A 536 28.13 28.92 4.95
CA ILE A 536 27.97 30.31 5.41
C ILE A 536 26.82 31.00 4.67
N GLU A 537 26.71 30.86 3.34
CA GLU A 537 25.59 31.43 2.59
C GLU A 537 24.23 30.89 3.06
N ILE A 538 24.14 29.60 3.37
CA ILE A 538 22.94 28.97 3.91
C ILE A 538 22.66 29.46 5.34
N ALA A 539 23.65 29.44 6.23
CA ALA A 539 23.50 29.89 7.62
C ALA A 539 23.08 31.36 7.72
N GLU A 540 23.52 32.21 6.79
CA GLU A 540 23.13 33.63 6.69
C GLU A 540 21.79 33.84 5.96
N GLY A 541 21.08 32.78 5.57
CA GLY A 541 19.81 32.87 4.84
C GLY A 541 19.92 33.43 3.42
N LYS A 542 21.14 33.60 2.89
CA LYS A 542 21.39 34.12 1.53
C LYS A 542 21.09 33.10 0.45
N LYS A 543 21.16 31.81 0.81
CA LYS A 543 20.81 30.70 -0.05
C LYS A 543 19.85 29.76 0.68
N GLN A 544 18.58 29.82 0.29
CA GLN A 544 17.50 29.06 0.91
C GLN A 544 17.21 27.80 0.11
N PHE A 545 16.72 26.75 0.79
CA PHE A 545 16.21 25.51 0.18
C PHE A 545 17.09 24.92 -0.94
N ASN A 546 18.41 24.87 -0.72
CA ASN A 546 19.40 24.57 -1.75
C ASN A 546 19.09 23.28 -2.55
N GLY A 547 18.78 23.44 -3.83
CA GLY A 547 18.52 22.33 -4.76
C GLY A 547 17.07 21.87 -4.85
N LEU A 548 16.18 22.37 -3.98
CA LEU A 548 14.74 22.15 -4.08
C LEU A 548 14.11 23.09 -5.12
N THR A 549 13.02 22.62 -5.71
CA THR A 549 12.22 23.35 -6.70
C THR A 549 10.78 23.45 -6.26
N PHE A 550 10.12 24.56 -6.56
CA PHE A 550 8.79 24.91 -6.04
C PHE A 550 7.82 25.28 -7.19
N PRO A 551 7.34 24.28 -7.97
CA PRO A 551 6.47 24.55 -9.11
C PRO A 551 5.01 24.84 -8.73
N GLY A 552 4.67 24.89 -7.45
CA GLY A 552 3.28 24.90 -6.98
C GLY A 552 2.50 23.66 -7.43
N LEU A 553 1.17 23.77 -7.45
CA LEU A 553 0.26 22.66 -7.83
C LEU A 553 0.31 22.29 -9.33
N SER A 554 1.08 23.01 -10.15
CA SER A 554 1.33 22.65 -11.55
C SER A 554 2.21 21.40 -11.70
N LEU A 555 3.04 21.12 -10.68
CA LEU A 555 3.99 20.00 -10.64
C LEU A 555 5.03 20.02 -11.79
N GLU A 556 5.23 21.18 -12.43
CA GLU A 556 6.20 21.32 -13.51
C GLU A 556 7.61 20.89 -13.04
N GLY A 557 8.23 19.96 -13.77
CA GLY A 557 9.55 19.43 -13.45
C GLY A 557 9.57 18.06 -12.78
N PHE A 558 8.47 17.59 -12.18
CA PHE A 558 8.34 16.22 -11.65
C PHE A 558 8.00 15.23 -12.78
N LYS A 559 9.01 14.72 -13.48
CA LYS A 559 8.82 13.90 -14.70
C LYS A 559 8.14 12.57 -14.38
N LYS A 560 8.56 11.91 -13.31
CA LYS A 560 7.95 10.65 -12.85
C LYS A 560 6.47 10.85 -12.48
N HIS A 561 6.12 11.96 -11.84
CA HIS A 561 4.74 12.28 -11.52
C HIS A 561 3.93 12.62 -12.77
N ALA A 562 4.49 13.37 -13.72
CA ALA A 562 3.84 13.61 -15.01
C ALA A 562 3.53 12.29 -15.76
N ALA A 563 4.47 11.33 -15.76
CA ALA A 563 4.25 10.01 -16.34
C ALA A 563 3.12 9.21 -15.64
N LEU A 564 3.00 9.36 -14.31
CA LEU A 564 1.88 8.81 -13.54
C LEU A 564 0.55 9.45 -13.99
N LEU A 565 0.48 10.78 -14.09
CA LEU A 565 -0.72 11.49 -14.55
C LEU A 565 -1.08 11.15 -16.01
N ASP A 566 -0.10 10.90 -16.87
CA ASP A 566 -0.34 10.41 -18.23
C ASP A 566 -0.97 9.02 -18.23
N GLY A 567 -0.53 8.12 -17.34
CA GLY A 567 -1.17 6.84 -17.07
C GLY A 567 -2.62 7.01 -16.60
N TYR A 568 -2.86 7.94 -15.68
CA TYR A 568 -4.20 8.25 -15.20
C TYR A 568 -5.12 8.82 -16.29
N ARG A 569 -4.58 9.64 -17.19
CA ARG A 569 -5.32 10.20 -18.33
C ARG A 569 -5.80 9.10 -19.29
N LYS A 570 -4.96 8.10 -19.58
CA LYS A 570 -5.36 6.92 -20.38
C LYS A 570 -6.58 6.22 -19.77
N LEU A 571 -6.59 6.08 -18.45
CA LEU A 571 -7.68 5.48 -17.69
C LEU A 571 -8.95 6.35 -17.68
N HIS A 572 -8.80 7.67 -17.53
CA HIS A 572 -9.90 8.64 -17.61
C HIS A 572 -10.65 8.58 -18.94
N VAL A 573 -9.90 8.52 -20.05
CA VAL A 573 -10.48 8.34 -21.39
C VAL A 573 -11.25 7.02 -21.50
N ALA A 574 -10.72 5.92 -20.93
CA ALA A 574 -11.42 4.63 -20.92
C ALA A 574 -12.75 4.71 -20.14
N LYS A 575 -12.76 5.36 -18.96
CA LYS A 575 -13.96 5.59 -18.14
C LYS A 575 -15.01 6.42 -18.90
N GLN A 576 -14.62 7.56 -19.45
CA GLN A 576 -15.53 8.42 -20.24
C GLN A 576 -16.18 7.64 -21.39
N ASN A 577 -15.39 6.89 -22.14
CA ASN A 577 -15.89 6.09 -23.26
C ASN A 577 -16.85 4.96 -22.82
N HIS A 578 -16.63 4.37 -21.64
CA HIS A 578 -17.50 3.33 -21.11
C HIS A 578 -18.85 3.91 -20.68
N TRP A 579 -18.86 4.91 -19.80
CA TRP A 579 -20.09 5.50 -19.28
C TRP A 579 -20.89 6.25 -20.34
N ALA A 580 -20.25 6.88 -21.32
CA ALA A 580 -20.95 7.49 -22.45
C ALA A 580 -21.75 6.47 -23.28
N ARG A 581 -21.27 5.21 -23.38
CA ARG A 581 -21.98 4.13 -24.07
C ARG A 581 -23.16 3.61 -23.24
N GLU A 582 -22.98 3.45 -21.92
CA GLU A 582 -24.07 3.02 -21.05
C GLU A 582 -25.26 3.98 -21.10
N VAL A 583 -25.01 5.30 -21.12
CA VAL A 583 -26.06 6.33 -21.27
C VAL A 583 -26.73 6.28 -22.64
N SER A 584 -26.01 5.87 -23.70
CA SER A 584 -26.60 5.75 -25.04
C SER A 584 -27.41 4.48 -25.26
N ASP A 585 -27.12 3.43 -24.49
CA ASP A 585 -27.79 2.12 -24.56
C ASP A 585 -28.97 1.99 -23.57
N SER A 586 -29.08 2.91 -22.58
CA SER A 586 -30.20 3.07 -21.64
C SER A 586 -31.29 3.99 -22.18
#